data_AF-A0AAV0VR31-F1
#
_entry.id   AF-A0AAV0VR31-F1
#
_cell.length_a   1.000
_cell.length_b   1.000
_cell.length_c   1.000
_cell.angle_alpha   90.00
_cell.angle_beta   90.00
_cell.angle_gamma   90.00
#
_symmetry.space_group_name_H-M   'P 1'
#
loop_
_entity.id
_entity.type
_entity.pdbx_description
1 polymer ?
#
loop_
_entity_poly.entity_id
_entity_poly.type
_entity_poly.pdbx_seq_one_letter_code
_entity_poly.pdbx_strand_id
1 'polypeptide(L)'
;MTLLTQIEATLNSRPLCALSNDPSDLEALTPSHFLTLEPSTSLPDPHLENVPLSKLTRWRLITDIHRHFWARWKNEYLSTLQVRSKWCSDGKSLRVGDLVLIREATHPLHWTIGRVRQLHPGADGIARVATVDTATGHLVRPAVKLCPFPSS
;
A
#
# COMPACT_ATOMS: atom_id res chain seq x y z
N MET A 1 22.94 5.43 -2.90
CA MET A 1 21.85 4.45 -3.12
C MET A 1 21.87 4.00 -4.58
N THR A 2 21.72 2.70 -4.86
CA THR A 2 21.65 2.16 -6.23
C THR A 2 20.21 1.73 -6.57
N LEU A 3 19.88 1.58 -7.86
CA LEU A 3 18.57 1.10 -8.28
C LEU A 3 18.22 -0.26 -7.66
N LEU A 4 19.19 -1.18 -7.55
CA LEU A 4 18.99 -2.49 -6.93
C LEU A 4 18.56 -2.36 -5.46
N THR A 5 19.25 -1.51 -4.68
CA THR A 5 18.90 -1.27 -3.27
C THR A 5 17.51 -0.62 -3.12
N GLN A 6 17.08 0.22 -4.07
CA GLN A 6 15.74 0.80 -4.09
C GLN A 6 14.65 -0.25 -4.38
N ILE A 7 14.92 -1.14 -5.33
CA ILE A 7 14.02 -2.25 -5.67
C ILE A 7 13.90 -3.20 -4.48
N GLU A 8 15.01 -3.59 -3.86
CA GLU A 8 15.01 -4.45 -2.68
C GLU A 8 14.17 -3.86 -1.53
N ALA A 9 14.42 -2.58 -1.19
CA ALA A 9 13.61 -1.87 -0.19
C ALA A 9 12.11 -1.87 -0.56
N THR A 10 11.80 -1.70 -1.85
CA THR A 10 10.42 -1.71 -2.34
C THR A 10 9.73 -3.05 -2.14
N LEU A 11 10.41 -4.15 -2.49
CA LEU A 11 9.90 -5.50 -2.32
C LEU A 11 9.70 -5.85 -0.84
N ASN A 12 10.61 -5.39 0.02
CA ASN A 12 10.59 -5.67 1.45
C ASN A 12 9.66 -4.75 2.25
N SER A 13 9.27 -3.60 1.70
CA SER A 13 8.26 -2.70 2.29
C SER A 13 6.82 -3.23 2.20
N ARG A 14 6.59 -4.37 1.54
CA ARG A 14 5.23 -4.87 1.25
C ARG A 14 4.48 -5.21 2.55
N PRO A 15 3.28 -4.66 2.78
CA PRO A 15 2.46 -4.97 3.95
C PRO A 15 1.91 -6.40 3.87
N LEU A 16 2.17 -7.26 4.86
CA LEU A 16 1.76 -8.68 4.88
C LEU A 16 0.43 -8.88 5.62
N CYS A 17 0.32 -8.35 6.83
CA CYS A 17 -0.85 -8.43 7.70
C CYS A 17 -0.86 -7.25 8.66
N ALA A 18 -1.96 -7.07 9.40
CA ALA A 18 -1.99 -6.12 10.51
C ALA A 18 -0.89 -6.46 11.53
N LEU A 19 -0.20 -5.45 12.05
CA LEU A 19 0.83 -5.64 13.07
C LEU A 19 0.21 -5.92 14.45
N SER A 20 -0.93 -5.28 14.73
CA SER A 20 -1.67 -5.39 15.99
C SER A 20 -3.16 -5.63 15.74
N ASN A 21 -3.83 -6.15 16.78
CA ASN A 21 -5.29 -6.23 16.84
C ASN A 21 -5.93 -4.92 17.35
N ASP A 22 -5.12 -3.93 17.73
CA ASP A 22 -5.62 -2.62 18.15
C ASP A 22 -6.36 -1.94 16.98
N PRO A 23 -7.65 -1.58 17.14
CA PRO A 23 -8.41 -0.91 16.11
C PRO A 23 -7.85 0.47 15.72
N SER A 24 -7.09 1.12 16.62
CA SER A 24 -6.45 2.42 16.37
C SER A 24 -5.11 2.31 15.64
N ASP A 25 -4.50 1.11 15.63
CA ASP A 25 -3.23 0.86 14.96
C ASP A 25 -3.46 0.58 13.46
N LEU A 26 -2.80 1.38 12.62
CA LEU A 26 -2.84 1.27 11.16
C LEU A 26 -1.54 0.69 10.59
N GLU A 27 -0.63 0.21 11.44
CA GLU A 27 0.60 -0.41 10.99
C GLU A 27 0.37 -1.84 10.48
N ALA A 28 1.17 -2.19 9.47
CA ALA A 28 1.20 -3.51 8.92
C ALA A 28 2.59 -4.10 9.06
N LEU A 29 2.64 -5.40 9.36
CA LEU A 29 3.88 -6.16 9.39
C LEU A 29 4.45 -6.24 7.97
N THR A 30 5.73 -5.89 7.79
CA THR A 30 6.44 -5.96 6.51
C THR A 30 7.64 -6.90 6.62
N PRO A 31 8.13 -7.50 5.51
CA PRO A 31 9.40 -8.24 5.53
C PRO A 31 10.58 -7.42 6.07
N SER A 32 10.62 -6.10 5.81
CA SER A 32 11.66 -5.21 6.34
C SER A 32 11.74 -5.25 7.87
N HIS A 33 10.61 -5.41 8.59
CA HIS A 33 10.64 -5.51 10.06
C HIS A 33 11.51 -6.68 10.56
N PHE A 34 11.67 -7.74 9.77
CA PHE A 34 12.55 -8.87 10.11
C PHE A 34 13.99 -8.69 9.63
N LEU A 35 14.19 -7.98 8.51
CA LEU A 35 15.50 -7.84 7.86
C LEU A 35 16.33 -6.69 8.44
N THR A 36 15.68 -5.58 8.76
CA THR A 36 16.34 -4.34 9.21
C THR A 36 15.99 -3.95 10.64
N LEU A 37 15.06 -4.67 11.30
CA LEU A 37 14.47 -4.33 12.60
C LEU A 37 13.78 -2.95 12.66
N GLU A 38 13.69 -2.24 11.54
CA GLU A 38 13.08 -0.92 11.39
C GLU A 38 12.28 -0.82 10.06
N PRO A 39 11.22 0.01 10.00
CA PRO A 39 10.48 0.27 8.77
C PRO A 39 11.33 0.97 7.71
N SER A 40 11.19 0.57 6.44
CA SER A 40 11.89 1.23 5.32
C SER A 40 11.28 2.61 5.04
N THR A 41 11.98 3.68 5.39
CA THR A 41 11.54 5.06 5.10
C THR A 41 12.00 5.51 3.72
N SER A 42 11.15 6.25 3.00
CA SER A 42 11.57 6.98 1.80
C SER A 42 12.30 8.25 2.22
N LEU A 43 13.57 8.40 1.83
CA LEU A 43 14.29 9.66 2.02
C LEU A 43 13.68 10.76 1.12
N PRO A 44 13.60 12.02 1.60
CA PRO A 44 13.20 13.14 0.77
C PRO A 44 14.18 13.33 -0.39
N ASP A 45 13.68 13.84 -1.52
CA ASP A 45 14.50 14.11 -2.69
C ASP A 45 15.62 15.11 -2.33
N PRO A 46 16.88 14.85 -2.74
CA PRO A 46 18.00 15.71 -2.39
C PRO A 46 17.87 17.10 -3.04
N HIS A 47 18.42 18.14 -2.40
CA HIS A 47 18.58 19.46 -3.02
C HIS A 47 19.68 19.40 -4.09
N LEU A 48 19.33 19.75 -5.33
CA LEU A 48 20.14 19.45 -6.53
C LEU A 48 20.86 20.67 -7.14
N GLU A 49 20.84 21.84 -6.48
CA GLU A 49 21.29 23.12 -7.05
C GLU A 49 22.77 23.15 -7.48
N ASN A 50 23.64 22.37 -6.82
CA ASN A 50 25.10 22.36 -7.08
C ASN A 50 25.64 21.02 -7.61
N VAL A 51 24.78 20.15 -8.14
CA VAL A 51 25.19 18.81 -8.59
C VAL A 51 25.53 18.83 -10.09
N PRO A 52 26.66 18.24 -10.52
CA PRO A 52 27.01 18.12 -11.94
C PRO A 52 25.87 17.53 -12.78
N LEU A 53 25.62 18.10 -13.97
CA LEU A 53 24.54 17.69 -14.87
C LEU A 53 24.52 16.18 -15.16
N SER A 54 25.69 15.53 -15.29
CA SER A 54 25.78 14.07 -15.51
C SER A 54 25.24 13.23 -14.34
N LYS A 55 25.48 13.68 -13.10
CA LYS A 55 24.94 13.04 -11.89
C LYS A 55 23.44 13.29 -11.76
N LEU A 56 22.97 14.48 -12.13
CA LEU A 56 21.54 14.80 -12.20
C LEU A 56 20.81 13.90 -13.19
N THR A 57 21.35 13.71 -14.40
CA THR A 57 20.77 12.83 -15.42
C THR A 57 20.72 11.38 -14.93
N ARG A 58 21.79 10.89 -14.30
CA ARG A 58 21.82 9.53 -13.73
C ARG A 58 20.79 9.37 -12.61
N TRP A 59 20.70 10.35 -11.70
CA TRP A 59 19.73 10.32 -10.61
C TRP A 59 18.29 10.31 -11.14
N ARG A 60 17.96 11.21 -12.09
CA ARG A 60 16.65 11.25 -12.75
C ARG A 60 16.30 9.92 -13.39
N LEU A 61 17.23 9.32 -14.13
CA LEU A 61 17.04 8.01 -14.75
C LEU A 61 16.72 6.92 -13.72
N ILE A 62 17.49 6.86 -12.62
CA ILE A 62 17.27 5.88 -11.56
C ILE A 62 15.90 6.09 -10.90
N THR A 63 15.56 7.34 -10.55
CA THR A 63 14.28 7.70 -9.94
C THR A 63 13.10 7.36 -10.85
N ASP A 64 13.21 7.62 -12.16
CA ASP A 64 12.16 7.29 -13.12
C ASP A 64 11.98 5.78 -13.24
N ILE A 65 13.08 5.01 -13.36
CA ILE A 65 13.00 3.54 -13.40
C ILE A 65 12.35 3.01 -12.12
N HIS A 66 12.75 3.53 -10.96
CA HIS A 66 12.20 3.11 -9.67
C HIS A 66 10.70 3.44 -9.55
N ARG A 67 10.27 4.62 -10.01
CA ARG A 67 8.85 5.01 -10.05
C ARG A 67 8.02 4.07 -10.93
N HIS A 68 8.53 3.72 -12.12
CA HIS A 68 7.86 2.76 -13.00
C HIS A 68 7.76 1.37 -12.36
N PHE A 69 8.86 0.90 -11.76
CA PHE A 69 8.88 -0.35 -11.02
C PHE A 69 7.84 -0.36 -9.90
N TRP A 70 7.80 0.68 -9.07
CA TRP A 70 6.83 0.83 -7.98
C TRP A 70 5.39 0.76 -8.47
N ALA A 71 5.04 1.53 -9.50
CA ALA A 71 3.69 1.58 -10.03
C ALA A 71 3.23 0.19 -10.51
N ARG A 72 4.12 -0.57 -11.15
CA ARG A 72 3.83 -1.95 -11.57
C ARG A 72 3.75 -2.91 -10.39
N TRP A 73 4.79 -2.97 -9.56
CA TRP A 73 4.91 -3.87 -8.42
C TRP A 73 3.73 -3.73 -7.45
N LYS A 74 3.38 -2.50 -7.07
CA LYS A 74 2.25 -2.24 -6.18
C LYS A 74 0.95 -2.81 -6.74
N ASN A 75 0.69 -2.58 -8.03
CA ASN A 75 -0.53 -3.06 -8.66
C ASN A 75 -0.57 -4.59 -8.76
N GLU A 76 0.57 -5.22 -9.08
CA GLU A 76 0.70 -6.68 -9.07
C GLU A 76 0.44 -7.23 -7.67
N TYR A 77 1.12 -6.69 -6.66
CA TYR A 77 0.96 -7.09 -5.26
C TYR A 77 -0.49 -6.96 -4.76
N LEU A 78 -1.11 -5.78 -4.92
CA LEU A 78 -2.51 -5.56 -4.51
C LEU A 78 -3.49 -6.51 -5.20
N SER A 79 -3.17 -6.94 -6.43
CA SER A 79 -4.01 -7.91 -7.14
C SER A 79 -3.88 -9.32 -6.55
N THR A 80 -2.74 -9.68 -5.96
CA THR A 80 -2.58 -10.94 -5.22
C THR A 80 -3.40 -10.99 -3.94
N LEU A 81 -3.64 -9.83 -3.30
CA LEU A 81 -4.50 -9.73 -2.11
C LEU A 81 -6.00 -9.80 -2.47
N GLN A 82 -6.37 -9.43 -3.69
CA GLN A 82 -7.75 -9.41 -4.17
C GLN A 82 -8.17 -10.69 -4.91
N VAL A 83 -7.53 -11.85 -4.65
CA VAL A 83 -7.91 -13.12 -5.30
C VAL A 83 -9.35 -13.49 -4.94
N ARG A 84 -10.27 -13.15 -5.84
CA ARG A 84 -11.68 -13.56 -5.80
C ARG A 84 -11.74 -15.02 -6.19
N SER A 85 -12.05 -15.90 -5.24
CA SER A 85 -12.40 -17.28 -5.58
C SER A 85 -13.68 -17.27 -6.44
N LYS A 86 -13.55 -17.58 -7.74
CA LYS A 86 -14.67 -17.64 -8.70
C LYS A 86 -15.78 -18.64 -8.31
N TRP A 87 -15.55 -19.48 -7.30
CA TRP A 87 -16.41 -20.62 -6.94
C TRP A 87 -16.71 -20.76 -5.44
N CYS A 88 -16.37 -19.76 -4.62
CA CYS A 88 -16.81 -19.76 -3.22
C CYS A 88 -17.98 -18.78 -3.10
N SER A 89 -19.16 -19.32 -2.86
CA SER A 89 -20.31 -18.57 -2.33
C SER A 89 -19.83 -17.77 -1.13
N ASP A 90 -20.20 -16.48 -1.07
CA ASP A 90 -19.67 -15.43 -0.19
C ASP A 90 -18.19 -15.09 -0.41
N GLY A 91 -17.91 -14.34 -1.49
CA GLY A 91 -16.67 -13.57 -1.58
C GLY A 91 -16.52 -12.70 -0.33
N LYS A 92 -15.43 -12.86 0.43
CA LYS A 92 -15.14 -12.17 1.70
C LYS A 92 -15.64 -10.73 1.65
N SER A 93 -16.82 -10.51 2.21
CA SER A 93 -17.45 -9.20 2.26
C SER A 93 -16.60 -8.34 3.18
N LEU A 94 -16.17 -7.16 2.71
CA LEU A 94 -15.52 -6.16 3.56
C LEU A 94 -16.37 -5.95 4.81
N ARG A 95 -15.74 -5.95 5.98
CA ARG A 95 -16.41 -5.73 7.27
C ARG A 95 -15.91 -4.43 7.89
N VAL A 96 -16.76 -3.84 8.71
CA VAL A 96 -16.33 -2.76 9.60
C VAL A 96 -15.26 -3.30 10.54
N GLY A 97 -14.15 -2.57 10.66
CA GLY A 97 -12.97 -2.97 11.42
C GLY A 97 -11.87 -3.63 10.59
N ASP A 98 -12.13 -4.01 9.34
CA ASP A 98 -11.09 -4.60 8.48
C ASP A 98 -9.99 -3.58 8.17
N LEU A 99 -8.74 -3.97 8.37
CA LEU A 99 -7.60 -3.22 7.88
C LEU A 99 -7.43 -3.50 6.38
N VAL A 100 -7.33 -2.45 5.58
CA VAL A 100 -7.32 -2.52 4.11
C VAL A 100 -6.18 -1.68 3.53
N LEU A 101 -5.59 -2.17 2.45
CA LEU A 101 -4.75 -1.37 1.56
C LEU A 101 -5.63 -0.66 0.53
N ILE A 102 -5.34 0.62 0.28
CA ILE A 102 -6.07 1.45 -0.68
C ILE A 102 -5.30 1.48 -2.01
N ARG A 103 -5.96 1.06 -3.08
CA ARG A 103 -5.42 1.08 -4.45
C ARG A 103 -5.51 2.51 -5.02
N GLU A 104 -4.49 3.31 -4.72
CA GLU A 104 -4.32 4.68 -5.26
C GLU A 104 -2.87 4.95 -5.65
N ALA A 105 -2.60 6.01 -6.41
CA ALA A 105 -1.24 6.40 -6.78
C ALA A 105 -0.50 6.96 -5.55
N THR A 106 0.70 6.47 -5.30
CA THR A 106 1.51 6.83 -4.13
C THR A 106 2.98 6.86 -4.54
N HIS A 107 3.80 7.55 -3.75
CA HIS A 107 5.26 7.50 -3.91
C HIS A 107 5.78 6.10 -3.54
N PRO A 108 6.94 5.68 -4.07
CA PRO A 108 7.58 4.43 -3.68
C PRO A 108 7.71 4.30 -2.15
N LEU A 109 7.57 3.08 -1.64
CA LEU A 109 7.59 2.75 -0.20
C LEU A 109 6.40 3.27 0.61
N HIS A 110 5.49 4.06 0.01
CA HIS A 110 4.33 4.60 0.69
C HIS A 110 3.07 3.78 0.38
N TRP A 111 2.66 2.97 1.34
CA TRP A 111 1.43 2.18 1.27
C TRP A 111 0.31 2.91 2.01
N THR A 112 -0.75 3.28 1.29
CA THR A 112 -1.93 3.84 1.95
C THR A 112 -2.72 2.70 2.60
N ILE A 113 -2.69 2.68 3.92
CA ILE A 113 -3.45 1.75 4.76
C ILE A 113 -4.58 2.53 5.43
N GLY A 114 -5.70 1.86 5.63
CA GLY A 114 -6.74 2.37 6.51
C GLY A 114 -7.64 1.27 7.05
N ARG A 115 -8.50 1.63 7.99
CA ARG A 115 -9.45 0.72 8.61
C ARG A 115 -10.88 1.07 8.20
N VAL A 116 -11.66 0.07 7.82
CA VAL A 116 -13.05 0.28 7.39
C VAL A 116 -13.87 0.75 8.59
N ARG A 117 -14.35 1.99 8.54
CA ARG A 117 -15.22 2.56 9.57
C ARG A 117 -16.69 2.27 9.31
N GLN A 118 -17.10 2.37 8.05
CA GLN A 118 -18.51 2.21 7.68
C GLN A 118 -18.63 1.64 6.27
N LEU A 119 -19.63 0.78 6.09
CA LEU A 119 -20.04 0.25 4.79
C LEU A 119 -21.32 0.95 4.33
N HIS A 120 -21.40 1.24 3.04
CA HIS A 120 -22.57 1.88 2.42
C HIS A 120 -23.25 0.87 1.47
N PRO A 121 -24.20 0.06 1.97
CA PRO A 121 -24.94 -0.89 1.14
C PRO A 121 -25.93 -0.18 0.20
N GLY A 122 -26.08 -0.72 -1.00
CA GLY A 122 -27.15 -0.31 -1.93
C GLY A 122 -28.51 -0.90 -1.55
N ALA A 123 -29.51 -0.67 -2.40
CA ALA A 123 -30.85 -1.25 -2.23
C ALA A 123 -30.86 -2.79 -2.26
N ASP A 124 -29.83 -3.40 -2.84
CA ASP A 124 -29.61 -4.86 -2.90
C ASP A 124 -28.84 -5.42 -1.68
N GLY A 125 -28.53 -4.58 -0.69
CA GLY A 125 -27.77 -4.98 0.50
C GLY A 125 -26.25 -5.12 0.27
N ILE A 126 -25.75 -4.89 -0.95
CA ILE A 126 -24.34 -5.07 -1.29
C ILE A 126 -23.58 -3.76 -1.07
N ALA A 127 -22.60 -3.76 -0.16
CA ALA A 127 -21.71 -2.64 0.08
C ALA A 127 -20.67 -2.49 -1.03
N ARG A 128 -20.91 -1.55 -1.94
CA ARG A 128 -19.97 -1.20 -3.02
C ARG A 128 -19.04 -0.04 -2.67
N VAL A 129 -19.32 0.66 -1.58
CA VAL A 129 -18.57 1.83 -1.09
C VAL A 129 -18.37 1.69 0.40
N ALA A 130 -17.20 2.12 0.89
CA ALA A 130 -16.88 2.15 2.31
C ALA A 130 -16.20 3.47 2.69
N THR A 131 -16.44 3.93 3.91
CA THR A 131 -15.64 4.95 4.58
C THR A 131 -14.50 4.27 5.32
N VAL A 132 -13.28 4.74 5.09
CA VAL A 132 -12.04 4.19 5.63
C VAL A 132 -11.30 5.28 6.39
N ASP A 133 -10.83 4.95 7.60
CA ASP A 133 -10.02 5.80 8.44
C ASP A 133 -8.54 5.57 8.10
N THR A 134 -7.83 6.63 7.74
CA THR A 134 -6.41 6.63 7.41
C THR A 134 -5.66 7.57 8.36
N ALA A 135 -4.33 7.47 8.39
CA ALA A 135 -3.50 8.34 9.26
C ALA A 135 -3.69 9.85 8.98
N THR A 136 -4.13 10.22 7.77
CA THR A 136 -4.34 11.62 7.37
C THR A 136 -5.81 12.06 7.40
N GLY A 137 -6.74 11.18 7.78
CA GLY A 137 -8.17 11.48 7.87
C GLY A 137 -9.06 10.39 7.28
N HIS A 138 -10.30 10.75 6.93
CA HIS A 138 -11.30 9.81 6.43
C HIS A 138 -11.42 9.86 4.91
N LEU A 139 -11.46 8.69 4.26
CA LEU A 139 -11.62 8.56 2.81
C LEU A 139 -12.83 7.69 2.49
N VAL A 140 -13.67 8.15 1.57
CA VAL A 140 -14.72 7.33 0.96
C VAL A 140 -14.17 6.71 -0.31
N ARG A 141 -14.21 5.37 -0.41
CA ARG A 141 -13.66 4.63 -1.54
C ARG A 141 -14.57 3.48 -1.97
N PRO A 142 -14.65 3.18 -3.28
CA PRO A 142 -15.27 1.96 -3.76
C PRO A 142 -14.59 0.71 -3.19
N ALA A 143 -15.37 -0.29 -2.81
CA ALA A 143 -14.90 -1.57 -2.27
C ALA A 143 -13.86 -2.25 -3.19
N VAL A 144 -13.98 -2.06 -4.52
CA VAL A 144 -13.01 -2.59 -5.51
C VAL A 144 -11.61 -1.99 -5.38
N LYS A 145 -11.46 -0.82 -4.77
CA LYS A 145 -10.16 -0.18 -4.49
C LYS A 145 -9.61 -0.55 -3.12
N LEU A 146 -10.37 -1.30 -2.32
CA LEU A 146 -9.95 -1.75 -0.99
C LEU A 146 -9.47 -3.19 -1.08
N CYS A 147 -8.29 -3.45 -0.54
CA CYS A 147 -7.67 -4.77 -0.51
C CYS A 147 -7.53 -5.17 0.96
N PRO A 148 -8.46 -5.96 1.52
CA PRO A 148 -8.37 -6.37 2.92
C PRO A 148 -7.16 -7.25 3.15
N PHE A 149 -6.53 -7.10 4.31
CA PHE A 149 -5.50 -8.04 4.76
C PHE A 149 -6.12 -9.42 5.03
N PRO A 150 -5.35 -10.51 4.89
CA PRO A 150 -5.82 -11.82 5.34
C PRO A 150 -6.09 -11.76 6.85
N SER A 151 -7.32 -12.10 7.24
CA SER A 151 -7.71 -12.29 8.63
C SER A 151 -6.89 -13.43 9.25
N SER A 152 -6.22 -13.15 10.36
CA SER A 152 -5.56 -14.16 11.21
C SER A 152 -6.58 -14.93 12.05
#